data_AF-A0A0M2DIN2-F1
#
_entry.id   AF-A0A0M2DIN2-F1
#
_cell.length_a   1.000
_cell.length_b   1.000
_cell.length_c   1.000
_cell.angle_alpha   90.00
_cell.angle_beta   90.00
_cell.angle_gamma   90.00
#
_symmetry.space_group_name_H-M   'P 1'
#
loop_
_entity.id
_entity.type
_entity.pdbx_description
1 polymer ?
#
loop_
_entity_poly.entity_id
_entity_poly.type
_entity_poly.pdbx_seq_one_letter_code
_entity_poly.pdbx_strand_id
1 'polypeptide(L)'
;MPSGRIVPTPIYGVTVDDVSRLGDITRSLSSLAYRPTTRIVFDEFVNPDYYRKPAVEISKVSYVMGEILDSYYVKQYSVDAYIQRTNQYLNALSDVVDIWEVANEVNGEWLGANADVVAKMTNAYNIVKAQNKTAAITLYYNQGCWSQASNEMFKWAETNVPAYMKQGLDYVWISYYEDDCNGLKPNWQQVFDKLRVMFPNSKIGFGEVGTSRKTKKAEYLTRYYTMKITTPNYVGGHFWWYFRQDMVPVTKELWTTLNAAIKAEPR
;
A
#
# COMPACT_ATOMS: atom_id res chain seq x y z
N MET A 1 -15.78 15.08 3.47
CA MET A 1 -14.32 14.94 3.51
C MET A 1 -13.99 13.87 4.55
N PRO A 2 -13.17 12.86 4.23
CA PRO A 2 -12.77 11.85 5.22
C PRO A 2 -12.05 12.47 6.43
N SER A 3 -12.13 11.83 7.59
CA SER A 3 -11.47 12.25 8.83
C SER A 3 -10.05 11.66 8.90
N GLY A 4 -9.05 12.51 8.67
CA GLY A 4 -7.63 12.17 8.58
C GLY A 4 -6.92 13.34 7.90
N ARG A 5 -5.58 13.42 7.95
CA ARG A 5 -4.91 14.50 7.22
C ARG A 5 -5.05 14.24 5.72
N ILE A 6 -5.31 15.28 4.96
CA ILE A 6 -5.27 15.19 3.50
C ILE A 6 -3.82 14.91 3.09
N VAL A 7 -3.58 13.75 2.50
CA VAL A 7 -2.25 13.39 1.99
C VAL A 7 -2.01 14.10 0.66
N PRO A 8 -0.96 14.95 0.55
CA PRO A 8 -0.63 15.69 -0.65
C PRO A 8 -0.15 14.76 -1.76
N THR A 9 -0.23 15.24 -2.98
CA THR A 9 0.24 14.54 -4.18
C THR A 9 1.40 15.32 -4.79
N PRO A 10 2.44 14.67 -5.34
CA PRO A 10 2.62 13.21 -5.40
C PRO A 10 2.88 12.58 -4.03
N ILE A 11 2.55 11.29 -3.90
CA ILE A 11 2.79 10.47 -2.70
C ILE A 11 4.13 9.76 -2.86
N TYR A 12 5.04 10.05 -1.93
CA TYR A 12 6.30 9.32 -1.76
C TYR A 12 6.12 8.26 -0.68
N GLY A 13 5.65 7.09 -1.07
CA GLY A 13 5.37 5.97 -0.18
C GLY A 13 6.62 5.21 0.22
N VAL A 14 6.67 4.69 1.44
CA VAL A 14 7.68 3.72 1.92
C VAL A 14 7.03 2.75 2.90
N THR A 15 7.50 1.50 2.99
CA THR A 15 6.90 0.50 3.89
C THR A 15 7.81 0.15 5.07
N VAL A 16 7.24 0.12 6.27
CA VAL A 16 7.87 -0.46 7.45
C VAL A 16 7.08 -1.71 7.87
N ASP A 17 7.71 -2.86 7.68
CA ASP A 17 7.26 -4.19 8.09
C ASP A 17 7.75 -4.57 9.50
N ASP A 18 8.48 -3.68 10.17
CA ASP A 18 8.96 -3.82 11.53
C ASP A 18 9.10 -2.44 12.17
N VAL A 19 8.66 -2.31 13.42
CA VAL A 19 8.68 -1.05 14.19
C VAL A 19 9.71 -1.04 15.33
N SER A 20 10.50 -2.11 15.51
CA SER A 20 11.45 -2.26 16.63
C SER A 20 12.54 -1.17 16.68
N ARG A 21 12.93 -0.61 15.53
CA ARG A 21 13.98 0.44 15.41
C ARG A 21 13.40 1.86 15.27
N LEU A 22 12.34 2.16 16.01
CA LEU A 22 11.54 3.38 15.85
C LEU A 22 12.35 4.68 15.74
N GLY A 23 13.40 4.87 16.56
CA GLY A 23 14.23 6.08 16.52
C GLY A 23 15.03 6.24 15.21
N ASP A 24 15.52 5.14 14.64
CA ASP A 24 16.20 5.19 13.34
C ASP A 24 15.20 5.33 12.20
N ILE A 25 14.02 4.70 12.32
CA ILE A 25 12.93 4.82 11.35
C ILE A 25 12.52 6.29 11.22
N THR A 26 12.18 6.96 12.33
CA THR A 26 11.73 8.36 12.30
C THR A 26 12.83 9.30 11.84
N ARG A 27 14.10 9.03 12.19
CA ARG A 27 15.25 9.78 11.66
C ARG A 27 15.39 9.63 10.15
N SER A 28 15.33 8.41 9.62
CA SER A 28 15.38 8.17 8.17
C SER A 28 14.23 8.84 7.43
N LEU A 29 13.01 8.77 7.96
CA LEU A 29 11.83 9.41 7.36
C LEU A 29 11.92 10.93 7.36
N SER A 30 12.25 11.53 8.52
CA SER A 30 12.35 12.99 8.69
C SER A 30 13.46 13.65 7.89
N SER A 31 14.47 12.88 7.47
CA SER A 31 15.61 13.39 6.72
C SER A 31 15.36 13.46 5.20
N LEU A 32 14.26 12.87 4.72
CA LEU A 32 13.91 12.88 3.29
C LEU A 32 13.56 14.31 2.86
N ALA A 33 13.84 14.64 1.60
CA ALA A 33 13.62 15.98 1.05
C ALA A 33 12.16 16.43 1.11
N TYR A 34 11.24 15.46 1.02
CA TYR A 34 9.81 15.67 1.13
C TYR A 34 9.24 14.71 2.16
N ARG A 35 8.18 15.16 2.85
CA ARG A 35 7.46 14.35 3.84
C ARG A 35 6.87 13.11 3.16
N PRO A 36 7.30 11.89 3.51
CA PRO A 36 6.79 10.67 2.87
C PRO A 36 5.43 10.28 3.43
N THR A 37 4.81 9.27 2.81
CA THR A 37 3.73 8.48 3.41
C THR A 37 4.29 7.11 3.81
N THR A 38 4.27 6.80 5.10
CA THR A 38 4.76 5.52 5.60
C THR A 38 3.60 4.54 5.69
N ARG A 39 3.70 3.43 4.95
CA ARG A 39 2.86 2.25 5.13
C ARG A 39 3.41 1.44 6.29
N ILE A 40 2.59 1.23 7.32
CA ILE A 40 2.93 0.37 8.46
C ILE A 40 2.19 -0.95 8.25
N VAL A 41 2.94 -2.04 8.15
CA VAL A 41 2.37 -3.39 8.15
C VAL A 41 1.93 -3.72 9.57
N PHE A 42 0.66 -4.05 9.76
CA PHE A 42 0.22 -4.61 11.03
C PHE A 42 0.31 -6.13 10.96
N ASP A 43 1.26 -6.69 11.71
CA ASP A 43 1.58 -8.11 11.73
C ASP A 43 0.40 -8.94 12.25
N GLU A 44 0.27 -10.14 11.71
CA GLU A 44 -0.72 -11.12 12.13
C GLU A 44 -0.61 -11.42 13.63
N PHE A 45 -1.77 -11.55 14.27
CA PHE A 45 -1.93 -11.92 15.68
C PHE A 45 -1.35 -10.89 16.67
N VAL A 46 -0.89 -9.74 16.17
CA VAL A 46 -0.43 -8.62 16.98
C VAL A 46 -1.60 -7.66 17.27
N ASN A 47 -1.68 -7.23 18.54
CA ASN A 47 -2.65 -6.27 19.04
C ASN A 47 -2.26 -4.83 18.63
N PRO A 48 -3.22 -3.96 18.27
CA PRO A 48 -2.93 -2.57 17.87
C PRO A 48 -2.17 -1.72 18.91
N ASP A 49 -2.23 -2.05 20.21
CA ASP A 49 -1.49 -1.33 21.25
C ASP A 49 0.03 -1.33 21.00
N TYR A 50 0.55 -2.42 20.40
CA TYR A 50 1.95 -2.52 19.98
C TYR A 50 2.35 -1.42 18.99
N TYR A 51 1.43 -1.04 18.10
CA TYR A 51 1.66 -0.06 17.04
C TYR A 51 1.34 1.38 17.46
N ARG A 52 0.66 1.62 18.58
CA ARG A 52 0.23 2.99 18.95
C ARG A 52 1.39 3.96 19.06
N LYS A 53 2.42 3.61 19.83
CA LYS A 53 3.61 4.47 19.98
C LYS A 53 4.34 4.66 18.64
N PRO A 54 4.68 3.60 17.88
CA PRO A 54 5.26 3.75 16.54
C PRO A 54 4.44 4.64 15.60
N ALA A 55 3.13 4.42 15.49
CA ALA A 55 2.25 5.19 14.61
C ALA A 55 2.21 6.68 15.00
N VAL A 56 2.16 7.00 16.30
CA VAL A 56 2.24 8.38 16.80
C VAL A 56 3.58 9.04 16.45
N GLU A 57 4.72 8.36 16.62
CA GLU A 57 6.02 8.96 16.31
C GLU A 57 6.26 9.11 14.81
N ILE A 58 5.82 8.13 14.00
CA ILE A 58 5.88 8.20 12.54
C ILE A 58 4.96 9.31 12.02
N SER A 59 3.76 9.47 12.58
CA SER A 59 2.80 10.50 12.12
C SER A 59 3.31 11.93 12.34
N LYS A 60 4.27 12.16 13.24
CA LYS A 60 4.95 13.46 13.40
C LYS A 60 5.80 13.83 12.20
N VAL A 61 6.45 12.86 11.56
CA VAL A 61 7.43 13.06 10.48
C VAL A 61 6.97 12.57 9.11
N SER A 62 5.83 11.87 9.04
CA SER A 62 5.27 11.27 7.83
C SER A 62 3.73 11.32 7.85
N TYR A 63 3.09 11.10 6.71
CA TYR A 63 1.69 10.61 6.67
C TYR A 63 1.67 9.11 6.91
N VAL A 64 0.58 8.56 7.44
CA VAL A 64 0.52 7.12 7.80
C VAL A 64 -0.56 6.42 6.99
N MET A 65 -0.16 5.37 6.28
CA MET A 65 -1.06 4.33 5.79
C MET A 65 -0.93 3.10 6.71
N GLY A 66 -2.04 2.59 7.24
CA GLY A 66 -2.07 1.35 8.01
C GLY A 66 -2.59 0.21 7.15
N GLU A 67 -1.81 -0.85 7.00
CA GLU A 67 -2.25 -2.11 6.38
C GLU A 67 -2.93 -2.98 7.42
N ILE A 68 -4.22 -3.25 7.25
CA ILE A 68 -4.97 -4.07 8.21
C ILE A 68 -4.34 -5.46 8.38
N LEU A 69 -3.95 -6.11 7.29
CA LEU A 69 -3.29 -7.40 7.31
C LEU A 69 -2.64 -7.69 5.96
N ASP A 70 -1.39 -8.17 6.01
CA ASP A 70 -0.66 -8.67 4.85
C ASP A 70 -1.38 -9.86 4.19
N SER A 71 -1.37 -9.87 2.85
CA SER A 71 -2.10 -10.82 2.01
C SER A 71 -1.73 -12.27 2.32
N TYR A 72 -0.47 -12.53 2.70
CA TYR A 72 0.06 -13.85 3.05
C TYR A 72 -0.70 -14.49 4.22
N TYR A 73 -1.17 -13.68 5.16
CA TYR A 73 -1.84 -14.14 6.38
C TYR A 73 -3.37 -14.12 6.28
N VAL A 74 -3.96 -13.56 5.23
CA VAL A 74 -5.43 -13.43 5.09
C VAL A 74 -6.15 -14.77 5.23
N LYS A 75 -5.58 -15.86 4.71
CA LYS A 75 -6.11 -17.23 4.84
C LYS A 75 -6.25 -17.70 6.28
N GLN A 76 -5.43 -17.18 7.19
CA GLN A 76 -5.39 -17.61 8.60
C GLN A 76 -6.48 -16.96 9.45
N TYR A 77 -7.20 -15.98 8.91
CA TYR A 77 -8.30 -15.29 9.58
C TYR A 77 -9.64 -15.76 9.02
N SER A 78 -10.62 -15.98 9.90
CA SER A 78 -12.01 -16.02 9.46
C SER A 78 -12.49 -14.63 9.04
N VAL A 79 -13.66 -14.55 8.38
CA VAL A 79 -14.30 -13.26 8.07
C VAL A 79 -14.52 -12.44 9.35
N ASP A 80 -15.06 -13.06 10.40
CA ASP A 80 -15.31 -12.40 11.68
C ASP A 80 -14.03 -11.92 12.37
N ALA A 81 -12.95 -12.72 12.31
CA ALA A 81 -11.67 -12.32 12.88
C ALA A 81 -11.08 -11.10 12.15
N TYR A 82 -11.23 -11.01 10.83
CA TYR A 82 -10.80 -9.86 10.04
C TYR A 82 -11.62 -8.60 10.36
N ILE A 83 -12.94 -8.76 10.56
CA ILE A 83 -13.85 -7.69 11.01
C ILE A 83 -13.44 -7.18 12.39
N GLN A 84 -13.21 -8.08 13.34
CA GLN A 84 -12.80 -7.73 14.69
C GLN A 84 -11.45 -7.01 14.69
N ARG A 85 -10.48 -7.54 13.92
CA ARG A 85 -9.17 -6.89 13.73
C ARG A 85 -9.32 -5.48 13.17
N THR A 86 -10.12 -5.30 12.12
CA THR A 86 -10.37 -3.97 11.53
C THR A 86 -10.90 -2.99 12.58
N ASN A 87 -11.91 -3.38 13.35
CA ASN A 87 -12.46 -2.54 14.43
C ASN A 87 -11.42 -2.20 15.51
N GLN A 88 -10.63 -3.19 15.95
CA GLN A 88 -9.61 -2.99 16.98
C GLN A 88 -8.57 -1.96 16.54
N TYR A 89 -8.05 -2.09 15.32
CA TYR A 89 -7.06 -1.16 14.79
C TYR A 89 -7.64 0.25 14.57
N LEU A 90 -8.86 0.37 14.04
CA LEU A 90 -9.51 1.68 13.90
C LEU A 90 -9.72 2.34 15.26
N ASN A 91 -10.19 1.61 16.27
CA ASN A 91 -10.42 2.16 17.61
C ASN A 91 -9.12 2.68 18.24
N ALA A 92 -8.01 1.99 18.01
CA ALA A 92 -6.73 2.32 18.63
C ALA A 92 -5.95 3.43 17.91
N LEU A 93 -6.07 3.54 16.57
CA LEU A 93 -5.15 4.34 15.75
C LEU A 93 -5.83 5.35 14.80
N SER A 94 -7.15 5.48 14.82
CA SER A 94 -7.89 6.39 13.90
C SER A 94 -7.53 7.87 14.00
N ASP A 95 -6.88 8.29 15.08
CA ASP A 95 -6.37 9.65 15.29
C ASP A 95 -5.00 9.90 14.61
N VAL A 96 -4.28 8.83 14.24
CA VAL A 96 -2.91 8.93 13.68
C VAL A 96 -2.74 8.28 12.31
N VAL A 97 -3.66 7.41 11.88
CA VAL A 97 -3.68 6.80 10.54
C VAL A 97 -4.48 7.68 9.57
N ASP A 98 -3.86 8.06 8.46
CA ASP A 98 -4.45 8.93 7.43
C ASP A 98 -5.16 8.13 6.32
N ILE A 99 -4.64 6.93 6.01
CA ILE A 99 -5.15 6.01 4.98
C ILE A 99 -5.25 4.60 5.56
N TRP A 100 -6.41 3.96 5.44
CA TRP A 100 -6.59 2.55 5.84
C TRP A 100 -6.57 1.66 4.60
N GLU A 101 -5.53 0.86 4.46
CA GLU A 101 -5.49 -0.19 3.45
C GLU A 101 -6.25 -1.41 4.00
N VAL A 102 -7.49 -1.54 3.54
CA VAL A 102 -8.47 -2.48 4.10
C VAL A 102 -8.34 -3.89 3.55
N ALA A 103 -7.54 -4.07 2.49
CA ALA A 103 -7.25 -5.35 1.91
C ALA A 103 -6.02 -5.26 0.97
N ASN A 104 -5.05 -6.15 1.19
CA ASN A 104 -3.82 -6.21 0.42
C ASN A 104 -3.85 -7.38 -0.60
N GLU A 105 -3.31 -7.13 -1.79
CA GLU A 105 -3.15 -8.06 -2.92
C GLU A 105 -4.33 -9.03 -3.11
N VAL A 106 -5.55 -8.48 -3.11
CA VAL A 106 -6.79 -9.27 -2.94
C VAL A 106 -7.08 -10.31 -4.03
N ASN A 107 -6.45 -10.17 -5.19
CA ASN A 107 -6.54 -11.14 -6.28
C ASN A 107 -5.48 -12.26 -6.22
N GLY A 108 -4.65 -12.32 -5.17
CA GLY A 108 -3.68 -13.39 -4.97
C GLY A 108 -4.33 -14.77 -4.81
N GLU A 109 -3.64 -15.82 -5.25
CA GLU A 109 -4.17 -17.19 -5.25
C GLU A 109 -4.00 -17.89 -3.89
N TRP A 110 -3.27 -17.28 -2.96
CA TRP A 110 -2.96 -17.83 -1.63
C TRP A 110 -3.93 -17.42 -0.52
N LEU A 111 -4.84 -16.46 -0.78
CA LEU A 111 -5.68 -15.84 0.25
C LEU A 111 -6.79 -16.76 0.79
N GLY A 112 -7.00 -17.93 0.18
CA GLY A 112 -8.03 -18.90 0.55
C GLY A 112 -9.27 -18.82 -0.34
N ALA A 113 -10.45 -19.12 0.21
CA ALA A 113 -11.69 -19.10 -0.55
C ALA A 113 -12.04 -17.67 -1.00
N ASN A 114 -12.28 -17.47 -2.30
CA ASN A 114 -12.56 -16.15 -2.87
C ASN A 114 -13.76 -15.44 -2.20
N ALA A 115 -14.81 -16.19 -1.84
CA ALA A 115 -15.97 -15.62 -1.14
C ALA A 115 -15.58 -15.00 0.22
N ASP A 116 -14.66 -15.62 0.96
CA ASP A 116 -14.17 -15.09 2.23
C ASP A 116 -13.29 -13.86 2.02
N VAL A 117 -12.45 -13.85 0.98
CA VAL A 117 -11.64 -12.67 0.62
C VAL A 117 -12.55 -11.48 0.31
N VAL A 118 -13.58 -11.69 -0.50
CA VAL A 118 -14.58 -10.66 -0.84
C VAL A 118 -15.31 -10.18 0.41
N ALA A 119 -15.74 -11.09 1.28
CA ALA A 119 -16.41 -10.74 2.53
C ALA A 119 -15.49 -9.93 3.47
N LYS A 120 -14.21 -10.29 3.61
CA LYS A 120 -13.24 -9.56 4.43
C LYS A 120 -13.02 -8.13 3.92
N MET A 121 -12.69 -7.97 2.63
CA MET A 121 -12.40 -6.66 2.06
C MET A 121 -13.62 -5.72 2.10
N THR A 122 -14.82 -6.26 1.83
CA THR A 122 -16.05 -5.45 1.79
C THR A 122 -16.49 -5.02 3.19
N ASN A 123 -16.41 -5.91 4.19
CA ASN A 123 -16.71 -5.53 5.56
C ASN A 123 -15.69 -4.54 6.12
N ALA A 124 -14.40 -4.75 5.89
CA ALA A 124 -13.36 -3.82 6.34
C ALA A 124 -13.52 -2.43 5.70
N TYR A 125 -13.81 -2.38 4.39
CA TYR A 125 -14.18 -1.14 3.69
C TYR A 125 -15.38 -0.45 4.34
N ASN A 126 -16.48 -1.18 4.58
CA ASN A 126 -17.70 -0.63 5.15
C ASN A 126 -17.47 -0.05 6.56
N ILE A 127 -16.69 -0.74 7.40
CA ILE A 127 -16.31 -0.26 8.74
C ILE A 127 -15.53 1.07 8.65
N VAL A 128 -14.54 1.14 7.76
CA VAL A 128 -13.73 2.35 7.55
C VAL A 128 -14.59 3.50 7.03
N LYS A 129 -15.42 3.28 6.01
CA LYS A 129 -16.27 4.33 5.44
C LYS A 129 -17.38 4.78 6.39
N ALA A 130 -17.93 3.89 7.22
CA ALA A 130 -18.92 4.24 8.24
C ALA A 130 -18.38 5.25 9.28
N GLN A 131 -17.07 5.25 9.52
CA GLN A 131 -16.38 6.23 10.37
C GLN A 131 -15.89 7.46 9.59
N ASN A 132 -16.34 7.63 8.35
CA ASN A 132 -15.85 8.66 7.41
C ASN A 132 -14.33 8.63 7.26
N LYS A 133 -13.68 7.46 7.27
CA LYS A 133 -12.23 7.35 7.10
C LYS A 133 -11.85 7.15 5.63
N THR A 134 -10.59 7.40 5.31
CA THR A 134 -10.00 7.15 3.99
C THR A 134 -9.71 5.66 3.83
N ALA A 135 -10.25 5.04 2.77
CA ALA A 135 -10.05 3.62 2.48
C ALA A 135 -9.21 3.41 1.21
N ALA A 136 -8.35 2.42 1.25
CA ALA A 136 -7.54 1.94 0.15
C ALA A 136 -7.62 0.42 0.00
N ILE A 137 -7.44 -0.09 -1.22
CA ILE A 137 -7.10 -1.49 -1.46
C ILE A 137 -5.85 -1.57 -2.34
N THR A 138 -5.15 -2.69 -2.24
CA THR A 138 -4.04 -3.02 -3.14
C THR A 138 -4.38 -4.24 -3.99
N LEU A 139 -4.18 -4.11 -5.29
CA LEU A 139 -4.35 -5.15 -6.30
C LEU A 139 -2.97 -5.66 -6.73
N TYR A 140 -2.80 -6.97 -6.88
CA TYR A 140 -1.55 -7.59 -7.31
C TYR A 140 -1.51 -7.68 -8.84
N TYR A 141 -0.55 -6.99 -9.47
CA TYR A 141 -0.38 -7.04 -10.92
C TYR A 141 0.37 -8.30 -11.34
N ASN A 142 -0.36 -9.25 -11.90
CA ASN A 142 0.11 -10.60 -12.19
C ASN A 142 0.01 -10.97 -13.68
N GLN A 143 0.22 -10.02 -14.59
CA GLN A 143 0.08 -10.28 -16.01
C GLN A 143 1.00 -11.41 -16.49
N GLY A 144 0.41 -12.48 -17.02
CA GLY A 144 1.14 -13.59 -17.64
C GLY A 144 1.81 -14.55 -16.64
N CYS A 145 1.49 -14.46 -15.36
CA CYS A 145 2.05 -15.28 -14.29
C CYS A 145 0.99 -15.76 -13.27
N TRP A 146 -0.30 -15.62 -13.57
CA TRP A 146 -1.39 -16.25 -12.81
C TRP A 146 -1.44 -17.76 -13.08
N SER A 147 -1.80 -18.57 -12.08
CA SER A 147 -2.13 -19.99 -12.30
C SER A 147 -3.61 -20.13 -12.68
N GLN A 148 -4.47 -19.25 -12.16
CA GLN A 148 -5.89 -19.19 -12.43
C GLN A 148 -6.23 -17.88 -13.17
N ALA A 149 -6.78 -17.98 -14.38
CA ALA A 149 -7.13 -16.79 -15.16
C ALA A 149 -8.18 -15.88 -14.49
N SER A 150 -8.97 -16.40 -13.55
CA SER A 150 -9.89 -15.62 -12.70
C SER A 150 -9.18 -14.65 -11.76
N ASN A 151 -7.90 -14.89 -11.47
CA ASN A 151 -7.08 -14.10 -10.55
C ASN A 151 -6.24 -13.04 -11.27
N GLU A 152 -6.30 -12.96 -12.60
CA GLU A 152 -5.75 -11.81 -13.33
C GLU A 152 -6.33 -10.52 -12.75
N MET A 153 -5.47 -9.57 -12.41
CA MET A 153 -5.79 -8.37 -11.64
C MET A 153 -7.10 -7.69 -12.08
N PHE A 154 -7.24 -7.38 -13.37
CA PHE A 154 -8.44 -6.69 -13.86
C PHE A 154 -9.66 -7.61 -13.90
N LYS A 155 -9.50 -8.87 -14.32
CA LYS A 155 -10.60 -9.84 -14.37
C LYS A 155 -11.17 -10.09 -12.97
N TRP A 156 -10.29 -10.26 -11.98
CA TRP A 156 -10.66 -10.47 -10.60
C TRP A 156 -11.37 -9.24 -10.03
N ALA A 157 -10.75 -8.06 -10.17
CA ALA A 157 -11.30 -6.81 -9.64
C ALA A 157 -12.65 -6.47 -10.28
N GLU A 158 -12.81 -6.75 -11.58
CA GLU A 158 -14.06 -6.52 -12.29
C GLU A 158 -15.19 -7.37 -11.71
N THR A 159 -14.90 -8.65 -11.44
CA THR A 159 -15.87 -9.65 -10.97
C THR A 159 -16.22 -9.48 -9.50
N ASN A 160 -15.24 -9.14 -8.66
CA ASN A 160 -15.34 -9.33 -7.21
C ASN A 160 -15.45 -8.04 -6.39
N VAL A 161 -14.96 -6.89 -6.90
CA VAL A 161 -15.10 -5.63 -6.18
C VAL A 161 -16.48 -5.04 -6.46
N PRO A 162 -17.35 -4.84 -5.45
CA PRO A 162 -18.70 -4.32 -5.68
C PRO A 162 -18.67 -2.91 -6.28
N ALA A 163 -19.68 -2.58 -7.09
CA ALA A 163 -19.76 -1.28 -7.78
C ALA A 163 -19.69 -0.08 -6.82
N TYR A 164 -20.36 -0.16 -5.66
CA TYR A 164 -20.33 0.92 -4.65
C TYR A 164 -18.93 1.12 -4.07
N MET A 165 -18.14 0.04 -3.96
CA MET A 165 -16.77 0.10 -3.47
C MET A 165 -15.84 0.65 -4.56
N LYS A 166 -16.01 0.25 -5.83
CA LYS A 166 -15.29 0.86 -6.97
C LYS A 166 -15.49 2.37 -7.06
N GLN A 167 -16.69 2.85 -6.73
CA GLN A 167 -17.03 4.29 -6.72
C GLN A 167 -16.57 5.03 -5.46
N GLY A 168 -16.47 4.35 -4.32
CA GLY A 168 -16.25 4.99 -3.02
C GLY A 168 -14.86 4.80 -2.40
N LEU A 169 -14.02 3.94 -2.97
CA LEU A 169 -12.61 3.82 -2.60
C LEU A 169 -11.86 5.14 -2.86
N ASP A 170 -11.17 5.66 -1.85
CA ASP A 170 -10.40 6.89 -1.97
C ASP A 170 -9.07 6.64 -2.68
N TYR A 171 -8.49 5.45 -2.49
CA TYR A 171 -7.25 5.01 -3.11
C TYR A 171 -7.37 3.58 -3.66
N VAL A 172 -6.77 3.34 -4.81
CA VAL A 172 -6.55 1.99 -5.35
C VAL A 172 -5.12 1.85 -5.81
N TRP A 173 -4.45 0.89 -5.23
CA TRP A 173 -3.03 0.69 -5.44
C TRP A 173 -2.77 -0.56 -6.28
N ILE A 174 -1.59 -0.57 -6.90
CA ILE A 174 -1.02 -1.75 -7.55
C ILE A 174 0.22 -2.19 -6.75
N SER A 175 0.25 -3.46 -6.34
CA SER A 175 1.47 -4.16 -5.95
C SER A 175 2.13 -4.75 -7.19
N TYR A 176 3.44 -4.56 -7.30
CA TYR A 176 4.23 -5.17 -8.36
C TYR A 176 5.69 -5.44 -8.01
N TYR A 177 6.12 -6.67 -8.26
CA TYR A 177 7.50 -7.10 -8.20
C TYR A 177 7.90 -7.70 -9.56
N GLU A 178 8.92 -7.12 -10.21
CA GLU A 178 9.40 -7.62 -11.52
C GLU A 178 9.87 -9.08 -11.45
N ASP A 179 10.34 -9.51 -10.27
CA ASP A 179 10.88 -10.85 -10.06
C ASP A 179 9.78 -11.94 -10.01
N ASP A 180 8.51 -11.57 -9.78
CA ASP A 180 7.42 -12.54 -9.63
C ASP A 180 6.89 -13.03 -10.99
N CYS A 181 6.97 -12.17 -12.01
CA CYS A 181 6.31 -12.38 -13.30
C CYS A 181 7.30 -12.32 -14.46
N ASN A 182 8.29 -13.21 -14.43
CA ASN A 182 9.26 -13.42 -15.51
C ASN A 182 10.05 -12.16 -15.92
N GLY A 183 10.25 -11.19 -15.03
CA GLY A 183 10.96 -9.95 -15.34
C GLY A 183 10.17 -9.01 -16.26
N LEU A 184 8.84 -9.16 -16.32
CA LEU A 184 7.96 -8.27 -17.10
C LEU A 184 8.20 -6.81 -16.66
N LYS A 185 8.04 -5.88 -17.60
CA LYS A 185 8.00 -4.44 -17.33
C LYS A 185 6.78 -3.89 -18.05
N PRO A 186 5.63 -3.79 -17.36
CA PRO A 186 4.38 -3.41 -17.99
C PRO A 186 4.43 -2.01 -18.59
N ASN A 187 3.58 -1.74 -19.57
CA ASN A 187 3.28 -0.37 -19.94
C ASN A 187 2.38 0.26 -18.87
N TRP A 188 2.99 0.81 -17.83
CA TRP A 188 2.28 1.36 -16.67
C TRP A 188 1.28 2.44 -17.03
N GLN A 189 1.53 3.25 -18.07
CA GLN A 189 0.57 4.26 -18.53
C GLN A 189 -0.76 3.59 -18.92
N GLN A 190 -0.71 2.56 -19.77
CA GLN A 190 -1.90 1.83 -20.19
C GLN A 190 -2.59 1.08 -19.03
N VAL A 191 -1.80 0.53 -18.10
CA VAL A 191 -2.34 -0.15 -16.91
C VAL A 191 -3.12 0.83 -16.04
N PHE A 192 -2.54 2.00 -15.72
CA PHE A 192 -3.23 3.01 -14.93
C PHE A 192 -4.41 3.64 -15.66
N ASP A 193 -4.32 3.87 -16.97
CA ASP A 193 -5.46 4.35 -17.77
C ASP A 193 -6.65 3.39 -17.67
N LYS A 194 -6.41 2.08 -17.73
CA LYS A 194 -7.44 1.06 -17.52
C LYS A 194 -7.96 1.04 -16.07
N LEU A 195 -7.07 1.16 -15.09
CA LEU A 195 -7.45 1.19 -13.67
C LEU A 195 -8.34 2.40 -13.34
N ARG A 196 -8.03 3.57 -13.92
CA ARG A 196 -8.82 4.81 -13.75
C ARG A 196 -10.24 4.70 -14.28
N VAL A 197 -10.48 3.88 -15.31
CA VAL A 197 -11.83 3.62 -15.81
C VAL A 197 -12.61 2.75 -14.81
N MET A 198 -11.98 1.74 -14.22
CA MET A 198 -12.62 0.83 -13.26
C MET A 198 -12.90 1.50 -11.91
N PHE A 199 -12.01 2.41 -11.47
CA PHE A 199 -12.09 3.11 -10.19
C PHE A 199 -12.10 4.63 -10.39
N PRO A 200 -13.24 5.20 -10.81
CA PRO A 200 -13.26 6.54 -11.40
C PRO A 200 -13.03 7.68 -10.41
N ASN A 201 -13.21 7.44 -9.12
CA ASN A 201 -13.06 8.48 -8.09
C ASN A 201 -11.79 8.31 -7.25
N SER A 202 -11.07 7.21 -7.41
CA SER A 202 -9.91 6.90 -6.60
C SER A 202 -8.68 7.65 -7.11
N LYS A 203 -7.81 8.03 -6.16
CA LYS A 203 -6.40 8.24 -6.44
C LYS A 203 -5.76 6.87 -6.71
N ILE A 204 -4.88 6.80 -7.71
CA ILE A 204 -4.27 5.54 -8.14
C ILE A 204 -2.75 5.62 -8.15
N GLY A 205 -2.09 4.49 -7.94
CA GLY A 205 -0.63 4.45 -7.87
C GLY A 205 -0.12 3.07 -7.49
N PHE A 206 1.13 3.00 -7.07
CA PHE A 206 1.72 1.77 -6.56
C PHE A 206 1.61 1.70 -5.05
N GLY A 207 1.11 0.57 -4.52
CA GLY A 207 0.98 0.25 -3.10
C GLY A 207 2.11 -0.63 -2.60
N GLU A 208 2.80 -1.31 -3.51
CA GLU A 208 4.03 -2.03 -3.26
C GLU A 208 4.90 -2.05 -4.52
N VAL A 209 6.19 -1.74 -4.34
CA VAL A 209 7.25 -2.04 -5.29
C VAL A 209 8.51 -2.44 -4.53
N GLY A 210 9.32 -3.32 -5.11
CA GLY A 210 10.56 -3.74 -4.48
C GLY A 210 11.28 -4.83 -5.23
N THR A 211 12.39 -5.28 -4.65
CA THR A 211 13.09 -6.50 -5.07
C THR A 211 13.93 -7.03 -3.92
N SER A 212 13.99 -8.35 -3.78
CA SER A 212 14.92 -9.03 -2.88
C SER A 212 16.35 -9.07 -3.44
N ARG A 213 16.53 -8.82 -4.75
CA ARG A 213 17.82 -8.87 -5.44
C ARG A 213 18.65 -7.63 -5.11
N LYS A 214 19.57 -7.77 -4.15
CA LYS A 214 20.45 -6.69 -3.66
C LYS A 214 21.06 -5.82 -4.76
N THR A 215 21.57 -6.42 -5.84
CA THR A 215 22.23 -5.70 -6.94
C THR A 215 21.28 -4.91 -7.84
N LYS A 216 19.97 -5.10 -7.72
CA LYS A 216 18.93 -4.43 -8.52
C LYS A 216 18.17 -3.34 -7.77
N LYS A 217 18.30 -3.28 -6.43
CA LYS A 217 17.53 -2.36 -5.59
C LYS A 217 17.65 -0.89 -6.02
N ALA A 218 18.87 -0.38 -6.25
CA ALA A 218 19.06 1.02 -6.64
C ALA A 218 18.45 1.35 -8.02
N GLU A 219 18.58 0.43 -8.98
CA GLU A 219 18.02 0.55 -10.33
C GLU A 219 16.49 0.56 -10.29
N TYR A 220 15.88 -0.37 -9.56
CA TYR A 220 14.43 -0.49 -9.43
C TYR A 220 13.86 0.73 -8.71
N LEU A 221 14.45 1.09 -7.57
CA LEU A 221 14.03 2.24 -6.79
C LEU A 221 14.02 3.51 -7.66
N THR A 222 15.11 3.77 -8.37
CA THR A 222 15.19 4.95 -9.25
C THR A 222 14.10 4.88 -10.33
N ARG A 223 13.95 3.75 -11.01
CA ARG A 223 12.95 3.56 -12.08
C ARG A 223 11.53 3.88 -11.61
N TYR A 224 11.11 3.32 -10.47
CA TYR A 224 9.74 3.50 -10.00
C TYR A 224 9.51 4.91 -9.47
N TYR A 225 10.38 5.43 -8.60
CA TYR A 225 10.18 6.77 -8.00
C TYR A 225 10.38 7.95 -8.97
N THR A 226 10.97 7.73 -10.16
CA THR A 226 11.05 8.77 -11.20
C THR A 226 10.09 8.53 -12.37
N MET A 227 9.15 7.59 -12.23
CA MET A 227 8.23 7.21 -13.29
C MET A 227 7.26 8.34 -13.60
N LYS A 228 7.04 8.62 -14.89
CA LYS A 228 6.11 9.67 -15.35
C LYS A 228 4.86 9.03 -15.94
N ILE A 229 3.77 9.08 -15.18
CA ILE A 229 2.44 8.64 -15.61
C ILE A 229 1.53 9.86 -15.64
N THR A 230 0.83 10.06 -16.75
CA THR A 230 -0.06 11.22 -16.95
C THR A 230 -1.53 10.87 -16.79
N THR A 231 -1.86 9.62 -16.42
CA THR A 231 -3.23 9.21 -16.13
C THR A 231 -3.84 10.11 -15.06
N PRO A 232 -5.05 10.67 -15.27
CA PRO A 232 -5.74 11.44 -14.25
C PRO A 232 -5.89 10.66 -12.93
N ASN A 233 -5.71 11.36 -11.80
CA ASN A 233 -5.68 10.80 -10.45
C ASN A 233 -4.51 9.86 -10.14
N TYR A 234 -3.53 9.69 -11.04
CA TYR A 234 -2.27 9.05 -10.67
C TYR A 234 -1.52 9.91 -9.66
N VAL A 235 -1.06 9.32 -8.56
CA VAL A 235 -0.42 10.03 -7.44
C VAL A 235 0.94 9.47 -7.05
N GLY A 236 1.53 8.56 -7.83
CA GLY A 236 2.76 7.87 -7.44
C GLY A 236 2.45 6.73 -6.47
N GLY A 237 2.68 6.95 -5.18
CA GLY A 237 2.60 5.89 -4.17
C GLY A 237 3.95 5.24 -4.02
N HIS A 238 4.37 4.41 -4.96
CA HIS A 238 5.70 3.77 -5.01
C HIS A 238 6.18 3.20 -3.67
N PHE A 239 5.28 2.70 -2.81
CA PHE A 239 5.66 2.25 -1.47
C PHE A 239 6.73 1.16 -1.55
N TRP A 240 7.98 1.55 -1.27
CA TRP A 240 9.11 0.62 -1.32
C TRP A 240 9.01 -0.34 -0.14
N TRP A 241 8.72 -1.60 -0.45
CA TRP A 241 8.43 -2.64 0.54
C TRP A 241 9.52 -2.77 1.61
N TYR A 242 10.78 -2.69 1.18
CA TYR A 242 11.94 -2.99 2.01
C TYR A 242 12.56 -1.75 2.70
N PHE A 243 11.82 -0.65 2.90
CA PHE A 243 12.44 0.59 3.40
C PHE A 243 13.12 0.40 4.76
N ARG A 244 12.49 -0.36 5.67
CA ARG A 244 13.08 -0.70 6.97
C ARG A 244 14.41 -1.44 6.83
N GLN A 245 14.54 -2.34 5.87
CA GLN A 245 15.75 -3.14 5.63
C GLN A 245 16.80 -2.35 4.85
N ASP A 246 16.38 -1.48 3.94
CA ASP A 246 17.26 -0.88 2.94
C ASP A 246 17.74 0.53 3.32
N MET A 247 16.96 1.25 4.12
CA MET A 247 17.13 2.70 4.30
C MET A 247 17.08 3.14 5.77
N VAL A 248 16.99 2.17 6.68
CA VAL A 248 17.08 2.39 8.12
C VAL A 248 18.34 1.67 8.67
N PRO A 249 19.31 2.38 9.24
CA PRO A 249 19.33 3.84 9.47
C PRO A 249 19.65 4.65 8.21
N VAL A 250 19.47 5.97 8.30
CA VAL A 250 19.62 6.99 7.24
C VAL A 250 20.97 6.95 6.50
N THR A 251 21.99 6.34 7.10
CA THR A 251 23.34 6.24 6.52
C THR A 251 23.48 5.18 5.42
N LYS A 252 22.42 4.40 5.14
CA LYS A 252 22.46 3.39 4.08
C LYS A 252 22.41 4.02 2.70
N GLU A 253 23.16 3.46 1.75
CA GLU A 253 23.29 4.00 0.38
C GLU A 253 21.94 4.15 -0.33
N LEU A 254 21.03 3.18 -0.19
CA LEU A 254 19.71 3.22 -0.81
C LEU A 254 18.83 4.36 -0.27
N TRP A 255 19.08 4.85 0.95
CA TRP A 255 18.42 6.04 1.46
C TRP A 255 18.78 7.27 0.61
N THR A 256 20.07 7.42 0.28
CA THR A 256 20.55 8.50 -0.60
C THR A 256 19.96 8.38 -2.00
N THR A 257 19.86 7.15 -2.53
CA THR A 257 19.22 6.88 -3.82
C THR A 257 17.75 7.31 -3.81
N LEU A 258 17.00 6.94 -2.76
CA LEU A 258 15.60 7.35 -2.61
C LEU A 258 15.45 8.86 -2.56
N ASN A 259 16.25 9.51 -1.71
CA ASN A 259 16.17 10.95 -1.53
C ASN A 259 16.51 11.71 -2.83
N ALA A 260 17.43 11.19 -3.65
CA ALA A 260 17.73 11.76 -4.95
C ALA A 260 16.59 11.57 -5.96
N ALA A 261 15.98 10.37 -6.01
CA ALA A 261 14.84 10.08 -6.90
C ALA A 261 13.64 10.97 -6.58
N ILE A 262 13.29 11.09 -5.30
CA ILE A 262 12.20 11.96 -4.80
C ILE A 262 12.42 13.44 -5.19
N LYS A 263 13.67 13.93 -5.15
CA LYS A 263 14.00 15.30 -5.55
C LYS A 263 13.92 15.55 -7.06
N ALA A 264 14.13 14.50 -7.86
CA ALA A 264 14.15 14.60 -9.32
C ALA A 264 12.74 14.66 -9.94
N GLU A 265 11.70 14.27 -9.19
CA GLU A 265 10.33 14.33 -9.66
C GLU A 265 9.83 15.79 -9.70
N PRO A 266 9.42 16.32 -10.88
CA PRO A 266 8.85 17.65 -10.98
C PRO A 266 7.53 17.70 -10.17
N ARG A 267 7.30 18.80 -9.46
CA ARG A 267 6.05 19.07 -8.76
C ARG A 267 4.90 19.35 -9.73
#